data_AF-A0A2U3JVW1-F1
#
_entry.id   AF-A0A2U3JVW1-F1
#
_cell.length_a   1.000
_cell.length_b   1.000
_cell.length_c   1.000
_cell.angle_alpha   90.00
_cell.angle_beta   90.00
_cell.angle_gamma   90.00
#
_symmetry.space_group_name_H-M   'P 1'
#
loop_
_entity.id
_entity.type
_entity.pdbx_description
1 polymer ?
#
loop_
_entity_poly.entity_id
_entity_poly.type
_entity_poly.pdbx_seq_one_letter_code
_entity_poly.pdbx_strand_id
1 'polypeptide(L)'
;MKDVDPAETKKILTRLKTVRGHIAGVERMIEEEKECEEILLQLVAIRSAVHKVSVIIAQRYANVCLIEAIDQGEDRQEVLNKAIETLMKLNQ
;
A
#
# COMPACT_ATOMS: atom_id res chain seq x y z
N MET A 1 3.37 12.08 -3.23
CA MET A 1 4.67 11.80 -2.59
C MET A 1 5.66 12.82 -3.13
N LYS A 2 5.97 13.89 -2.38
CA LYS A 2 6.98 14.89 -2.78
C LYS A 2 8.37 14.36 -2.42
N ASP A 3 9.38 14.72 -3.21
CA ASP A 3 10.81 14.46 -2.92
C ASP A 3 11.17 12.97 -2.69
N VAL A 4 10.60 12.08 -3.51
CA VAL A 4 10.95 10.65 -3.53
C VAL A 4 12.06 10.42 -4.54
N ASP A 5 13.00 9.53 -4.22
CA ASP A 5 13.88 8.94 -5.24
C ASP A 5 13.02 8.38 -6.41
N PRO A 6 13.27 8.82 -7.66
CA PRO A 6 12.59 8.30 -8.84
C PRO A 6 12.66 6.77 -8.95
N ALA A 7 13.75 6.13 -8.49
CA ALA A 7 13.89 4.68 -8.52
C ALA A 7 12.93 3.98 -7.52
N GLU A 8 12.73 4.55 -6.33
CA GLU A 8 11.75 4.07 -5.35
C GLU A 8 10.32 4.25 -5.89
N THR A 9 10.01 5.41 -6.47
CA THR A 9 8.71 5.66 -7.11
C THR A 9 8.42 4.62 -8.20
N LYS A 10 9.39 4.36 -9.08
CA LYS A 10 9.28 3.34 -10.12
C LYS A 10 9.03 1.95 -9.53
N LYS A 11 9.72 1.58 -8.45
CA LYS A 11 9.55 0.30 -7.74
C LYS A 11 8.14 0.14 -7.14
N ILE A 12 7.56 1.20 -6.57
CA ILE A 12 6.19 1.19 -6.04
C ILE A 12 5.19 1.03 -7.20
N LEU A 13 5.35 1.84 -8.25
CA LEU A 13 4.47 1.79 -9.43
C LEU A 13 4.51 0.42 -10.12
N THR A 14 5.67 -0.22 -10.23
CA THR A 14 5.78 -1.57 -10.79
C THR A 14 4.96 -2.58 -9.98
N ARG A 15 5.01 -2.53 -8.64
CA ARG A 15 4.21 -3.42 -7.77
C ARG A 15 2.72 -3.15 -7.92
N LEU A 16 2.31 -1.89 -7.97
CA LEU A 16 0.90 -1.52 -8.21
C LEU A 16 0.41 -2.00 -9.58
N LYS A 17 1.25 -1.95 -10.62
CA LYS A 17 0.93 -2.52 -11.94
C LYS A 17 0.71 -4.04 -11.86
N THR A 18 1.51 -4.75 -11.06
CA THR A 18 1.30 -6.18 -10.79
C THR A 18 -0.04 -6.43 -10.08
N VAL A 19 -0.36 -5.67 -9.03
CA VAL A 19 -1.66 -5.77 -8.33
C VAL A 19 -2.82 -5.56 -9.30
N ARG A 20 -2.74 -4.54 -10.16
CA ARG A 20 -3.75 -4.29 -11.20
C ARG A 20 -3.90 -5.46 -12.17
N GLY A 21 -2.80 -6.12 -12.52
CA GLY A 21 -2.81 -7.32 -13.35
C GLY A 21 -3.54 -8.50 -12.67
N HIS A 22 -3.36 -8.67 -11.36
CA HIS A 22 -4.10 -9.68 -10.60
C HIS A 22 -5.60 -9.37 -10.53
N ILE A 23 -5.98 -8.10 -10.29
CA ILE A 23 -7.40 -7.68 -10.28
C ILE A 23 -8.05 -7.97 -11.63
N ALA A 24 -7.41 -7.57 -12.73
CA ALA A 24 -7.88 -7.88 -14.08
C ALA A 24 -7.92 -9.40 -14.36
N GLY A 25 -7.08 -10.18 -13.69
CA GLY A 25 -7.12 -11.63 -13.72
C GLY A 25 -8.39 -12.18 -13.05
N VAL A 26 -8.71 -11.68 -11.85
CA VAL A 26 -9.93 -12.07 -11.12
C VAL A 26 -11.19 -11.71 -11.91
N GLU A 27 -11.25 -10.52 -12.51
CA GLU A 27 -12.36 -10.12 -13.37
C GLU A 27 -12.59 -11.15 -14.49
N ARG A 28 -11.54 -11.52 -15.23
CA ARG A 28 -11.63 -12.57 -16.26
C ARG A 28 -12.02 -13.93 -15.71
N MET A 29 -11.50 -14.33 -14.54
CA MET A 29 -11.87 -15.60 -13.91
C MET A 29 -13.37 -15.66 -13.59
N ILE A 30 -13.97 -14.54 -13.20
CA ILE A 30 -15.41 -14.44 -12.96
C ILE A 30 -16.18 -14.55 -14.28
N GLU A 31 -15.75 -13.82 -15.31
CA GLU A 31 -16.37 -13.89 -16.66
C GLU A 31 -16.27 -15.29 -17.29
N GLU A 32 -15.19 -16.02 -16.99
CA GLU A 32 -14.94 -17.40 -17.44
C GLU A 32 -15.58 -18.46 -16.51
N GLU A 33 -16.39 -18.05 -15.53
CA GLU A 33 -17.08 -18.93 -14.57
C GLU A 33 -16.13 -19.92 -13.85
N LYS A 34 -14.95 -19.45 -13.43
CA LYS A 34 -13.98 -20.26 -12.68
C LYS A 34 -14.48 -20.63 -11.28
N GLU A 35 -13.89 -21.70 -10.74
CA GLU A 35 -14.18 -22.19 -9.40
C GLU A 35 -13.91 -21.11 -8.32
N CYS A 36 -14.83 -21.03 -7.36
CA CYS A 36 -14.75 -20.06 -6.26
C CYS A 36 -13.44 -20.16 -5.47
N GLU A 37 -12.90 -21.37 -5.30
CA GLU A 37 -11.63 -21.59 -4.61
C GLU A 37 -10.45 -20.93 -5.35
N GLU A 38 -10.39 -21.04 -6.68
CA GLU A 38 -9.33 -20.42 -7.48
C GLU A 38 -9.40 -18.89 -7.41
N ILE A 39 -10.60 -18.33 -7.48
CA ILE A 39 -10.82 -16.88 -7.33
C ILE A 39 -10.38 -16.42 -5.94
N LEU A 40 -10.75 -17.16 -4.89
CA LEU A 40 -10.35 -16.84 -3.52
C LEU A 40 -8.83 -16.86 -3.35
N LEU A 41 -8.13 -17.83 -3.94
CA LEU A 41 -6.67 -17.88 -3.92
C LEU A 41 -6.03 -16.66 -4.59
N GLN A 42 -6.60 -16.17 -5.71
CA GLN A 42 -6.13 -14.94 -6.34
C GLN A 42 -6.40 -13.70 -5.48
N LEU A 43 -7.55 -13.61 -4.81
CA LEU A 43 -7.84 -12.51 -3.88
C LEU A 43 -6.86 -12.50 -2.70
N VAL A 44 -6.46 -13.67 -2.19
CA VAL A 44 -5.41 -13.78 -1.16
C VAL A 44 -4.06 -13.27 -1.68
N ALA A 45 -3.71 -13.60 -2.92
CA ALA A 45 -2.49 -13.08 -3.56
C ALA A 45 -2.52 -11.56 -3.73
N ILE A 46 -3.67 -10.99 -4.15
CA ILE A 46 -3.89 -9.54 -4.23
C ILE A 46 -3.68 -8.89 -2.87
N ARG A 47 -4.32 -9.42 -1.82
CA ARG A 47 -4.18 -8.89 -0.44
C ARG A 47 -2.71 -8.87 -0.01
N SER A 48 -1.97 -9.95 -0.26
CA SER A 48 -0.53 -10.02 0.05
C SER A 48 0.28 -8.98 -0.74
N ALA A 49 0.00 -8.83 -2.04
CA ALA A 49 0.70 -7.88 -2.89
C ALA A 49 0.42 -6.42 -2.50
N VAL A 50 -0.83 -6.08 -2.19
CA VAL A 50 -1.23 -4.77 -1.68
C VAL A 50 -0.55 -4.49 -0.34
N HIS A 51 -0.60 -5.44 0.62
CA HIS A 51 0.03 -5.26 1.93
C HIS A 51 1.53 -4.94 1.81
N LYS A 52 2.26 -5.62 0.92
CA LYS A 52 3.67 -5.32 0.64
C LYS A 52 3.88 -3.88 0.15
N VAL A 53 2.99 -3.34 -0.69
CA VAL A 53 3.05 -1.95 -1.13
C VAL A 53 2.74 -1.01 0.02
N SER A 54 1.73 -1.32 0.83
CA SER A 54 1.34 -0.52 1.99
C SER A 54 2.48 -0.40 3.01
N VAL A 55 3.23 -1.48 3.29
CA VAL A 55 4.40 -1.45 4.19
C VAL A 55 5.50 -0.52 3.66
N ILE A 56 5.78 -0.54 2.34
CA ILE A 56 6.79 0.36 1.74
C ILE A 56 6.38 1.82 1.92
N ILE A 57 5.11 2.15 1.64
CA ILE A 57 4.60 3.51 1.77
C ILE A 57 4.57 3.93 3.25
N ALA A 58 4.20 3.04 4.15
CA ALA A 58 4.16 3.26 5.59
C ALA A 58 5.54 3.58 6.16
N GLN A 59 6.58 2.83 5.75
CA GLN A 59 7.95 3.09 6.15
C GLN A 59 8.40 4.50 5.76
N ARG A 60 8.03 4.93 4.54
CA ARG A 60 8.32 6.29 4.07
C ARG A 60 7.54 7.35 4.83
N TYR A 61 6.24 7.11 5.07
CA TYR A 61 5.41 8.00 5.85
C TYR A 61 6.01 8.24 7.24
N ALA A 62 6.46 7.18 7.91
CA ALA A 62 7.11 7.27 9.21
C ALA A 62 8.46 8.01 9.18
N ASN A 63 9.29 7.78 8.15
CA ASN A 63 10.65 8.31 8.09
C ASN A 63 10.76 9.73 7.54
N VAL A 64 9.84 10.14 6.66
CA VAL A 64 9.94 11.42 5.94
C VAL A 64 8.83 12.34 6.40
N CYS A 65 7.57 11.93 6.23
CA CYS A 65 6.43 12.82 6.44
C CYS A 65 6.24 13.20 7.92
N LEU A 66 6.59 12.31 8.87
CA LEU A 66 6.54 12.67 10.30
C LEU A 66 7.64 13.66 10.69
N ILE A 67 8.85 13.51 10.13
CA ILE A 67 9.97 14.41 10.42
C ILE A 67 9.68 15.78 9.82
N GLU A 68 9.24 15.83 8.57
CA GLU A 68 8.87 17.07 7.89
C GLU A 68 7.76 17.84 8.61
N ALA A 69 6.73 17.16 9.12
CA ALA A 69 5.64 17.79 9.87
C ALA A 69 6.14 18.44 11.16
N ILE A 70 7.01 17.73 11.90
CA ILE A 70 7.63 18.26 13.12
C ILE A 70 8.53 19.47 12.79
N ASP A 71 9.33 19.38 11.73
CA ASP A 71 10.22 20.48 11.30
C ASP A 71 9.44 21.72 10.82
N GLN A 72 8.21 21.52 10.33
CA GLN A 72 7.29 22.60 9.95
C GLN A 72 6.54 23.22 11.15
N GLY A 73 6.80 22.74 12.36
CA GLY A 73 6.23 23.28 13.60
C GLY A 73 4.84 22.73 13.94
N GLU A 74 4.41 21.62 13.31
CA GLU A 74 3.20 20.92 13.75
C GLU A 74 3.38 20.33 15.15
N ASP A 75 2.28 20.22 15.90
CA ASP A 75 2.31 19.62 17.23
C ASP A 75 2.77 18.15 17.16
N ARG A 76 3.88 17.85 17.82
CA ARG A 76 4.51 16.54 17.77
C ARG A 76 3.58 15.42 18.24
N GLN A 77 2.77 15.68 19.27
CA GLN A 77 1.90 14.66 19.84
C GLN A 77 0.74 14.36 18.89
N GLU A 78 0.17 15.39 18.25
CA GLU A 78 -0.87 15.24 17.24
C GLU A 78 -0.37 14.48 16.00
N VAL A 79 0.80 14.85 15.47
CA VAL A 79 1.44 14.17 14.34
C VAL A 79 1.67 12.69 14.64
N LEU A 80 2.21 12.38 15.83
CA LEU A 80 2.46 11.00 16.26
C LEU A 80 1.17 10.19 16.42
N ASN A 81 0.14 10.76 17.04
CA ASN A 81 -1.14 10.09 17.23
C ASN A 81 -1.79 9.73 15.89
N LYS A 82 -1.80 10.67 14.95
CA LYS A 82 -2.32 10.47 13.58
C LYS A 82 -1.53 9.39 12.84
N ALA A 83 -0.22 9.36 13.06
CA ALA A 83 0.64 8.35 12.44
C ALA A 83 0.31 6.95 12.95
N ILE A 84 0.21 6.79 14.27
CA ILE A 84 -0.16 5.53 14.92
C ILE A 84 -1.51 5.05 14.41
N GLU A 85 -2.53 5.93 14.38
CA GLU A 85 -3.86 5.59 13.90
C GLU A 85 -3.84 5.08 12.45
N THR A 86 -3.05 5.74 11.59
CA THR A 86 -2.91 5.36 10.18
C THR A 86 -2.20 4.02 10.04
N LEU A 87 -1.13 3.79 10.80
CA LEU A 87 -0.35 2.55 10.76
C LEU A 87 -1.13 1.35 11.32
N MET A 88 -1.98 1.55 12.33
CA MET A 88 -2.84 0.49 12.88
C MET A 88 -3.84 -0.06 11.85
N LYS A 89 -4.19 0.70 10.81
CA LYS A 89 -5.09 0.27 9.73
C LYS A 89 -4.41 -0.62 8.68
N LEU A 90 -3.09 -0.81 8.75
CA LEU A 90 -2.35 -1.63 7.76
C LEU A 90 -2.62 -3.15 7.85
N ASN A 91 -3.15 -3.61 8.98
CA ASN A 91 -3.41 -5.01 9.28
C ASN A 91 -4.92 -5.35 9.35
N GLN A 92 -5.78 -4.38 9.00
CA GLN A 92 -7.22 -4.57 8.87
C GLN A 92 -7.53 -5.03 7.44
#